data_AF-A0A0U0WAK1-F1
#
_entry.id   AF-A0A0U0WAK1-F1
#
_cell.length_a   1.000
_cell.length_b   1.000
_cell.length_c   1.000
_cell.angle_alpha   90.00
_cell.angle_beta   90.00
_cell.angle_gamma   90.00
#
_symmetry.space_group_name_H-M   'P 1'
#
loop_
_entity.id
_entity.type
_entity.pdbx_description
1 polymer ?
#
loop_
_entity_poly.entity_id
_entity_poly.type
_entity_poly.pdbx_seq_one_letter_code
_entity_poly.pdbx_strand_id
1 'polypeptide(L)'
;MHISKVRLAIAGVVTATTFGLAGAGTAYAYQEHMFNARNNLQQGLGELQQAESDKGGHREQAINLVQQAIDQVNQGIQYGQQHPGQ
;
A
#
# COMPACT_ATOMS: atom_id res chain seq x y z
N MET A 1 -32.97 53.15 30.37
CA MET A 1 -32.28 51.84 30.39
C MET A 1 -30.99 51.99 29.60
N HIS A 2 -29.86 51.63 30.22
CA HIS A 2 -28.50 52.10 29.91
C HIS A 2 -27.87 51.54 28.63
N ILE A 3 -26.94 52.35 28.13
CA ILE A 3 -26.10 52.21 26.93
C ILE A 3 -25.05 51.08 27.08
N SER A 4 -24.79 50.38 25.96
CA SER A 4 -23.62 49.61 25.46
C SER A 4 -22.55 49.05 26.42
N LYS A 5 -22.25 47.75 26.28
CA LYS A 5 -20.97 47.14 26.68
C LYS A 5 -20.56 46.01 25.73
N VAL A 6 -20.02 46.41 24.57
CA VAL A 6 -19.08 45.59 23.80
C VAL A 6 -17.84 45.36 24.67
N ARG A 7 -17.75 44.19 25.32
CA ARG A 7 -16.57 43.62 25.98
C ARG A 7 -16.74 42.10 25.92
N LEU A 8 -16.23 41.40 24.89
CA LEU A 8 -14.86 40.92 24.79
C LEU A 8 -14.39 40.18 26.06
N ALA A 9 -14.58 38.87 26.06
CA ALA A 9 -13.88 37.85 26.86
C ALA A 9 -14.30 36.47 26.27
N ILE A 10 -13.61 35.95 25.24
CA ILE A 10 -12.50 34.99 25.34
C ILE A 10 -12.50 34.18 26.65
N ALA A 11 -13.13 33.01 26.61
CA ALA A 11 -12.83 31.81 27.39
C ALA A 11 -13.71 30.72 26.78
N GLY A 12 -13.25 29.99 25.77
CA GLY A 12 -12.39 28.84 25.96
C GLY A 12 -13.24 27.58 25.72
N VAL A 13 -12.60 26.52 25.20
CA VAL A 13 -13.12 25.15 25.02
C VAL A 13 -13.53 24.79 23.59
N VAL A 14 -12.64 23.98 23.02
CA VAL A 14 -12.79 23.03 21.91
C VAL A 14 -12.70 23.63 20.51
N THR A 15 -11.45 23.80 20.07
CA THR A 15 -11.05 23.59 18.69
C THR A 15 -11.58 22.23 18.25
N ALA A 16 -12.76 22.20 17.63
CA ALA A 16 -13.22 21.04 16.89
C ALA A 16 -12.32 20.95 15.65
N THR A 17 -11.23 20.21 15.82
CA THR A 17 -10.44 19.63 14.73
C THR A 17 -11.38 18.80 13.88
N THR A 18 -11.97 19.42 12.86
CA THR A 18 -12.63 18.73 11.77
C THR A 18 -11.55 18.00 10.96
N PHE A 19 -11.14 16.83 11.46
CA PHE A 19 -10.39 15.82 10.73
C PHE A 19 -11.30 15.23 9.64
N GLY A 20 -11.58 16.01 8.61
CA GLY A 20 -12.25 15.58 7.39
C GLY A 20 -11.25 15.00 6.40
N LEU A 21 -10.53 13.92 6.76
CA LEU A 21 -9.66 13.18 5.82
C LEU A 21 -9.76 11.65 5.98
N ALA A 22 -10.75 11.13 6.70
CA ALA A 22 -10.97 9.70 6.81
C ALA A 22 -11.84 9.22 5.64
N GLY A 23 -11.22 8.88 4.51
CA GLY A 23 -11.96 8.24 3.40
C GLY A 23 -11.11 7.69 2.27
N ALA A 24 -9.91 8.24 2.03
CA ALA A 24 -9.07 7.82 0.91
C ALA A 24 -7.92 6.86 1.29
N GLY A 25 -7.62 6.65 2.57
CA GLY A 25 -6.39 5.97 3.01
C GLY A 25 -6.45 4.44 3.14
N THR A 26 -7.64 3.84 3.22
CA THR A 26 -7.76 2.40 3.55
C THR A 26 -7.55 1.50 2.33
N ALA A 27 -7.93 1.94 1.13
CA ALA A 27 -7.72 1.17 -0.10
C ALA A 27 -6.24 1.08 -0.51
N TYR A 28 -5.44 2.13 -0.25
CA TYR A 28 -4.00 2.13 -0.55
C TYR A 28 -3.19 1.26 0.42
N ALA A 29 -3.57 1.22 1.69
CA ALA A 29 -2.86 0.44 2.70
C ALA A 29 -3.01 -1.09 2.50
N TYR A 30 -4.17 -1.57 2.01
CA TYR A 30 -4.43 -3.01 1.86
C TYR A 30 -3.57 -3.68 0.78
N GLN A 31 -3.19 -2.97 -0.28
CA GLN A 31 -2.40 -3.55 -1.37
C GLN A 31 -0.88 -3.38 -1.23
N GLU A 32 -0.38 -2.63 -0.24
CA GLU A 32 1.05 -2.35 -0.09
C GLU A 32 1.88 -3.64 -0.07
N HIS A 33 1.42 -4.66 0.66
CA HIS A 33 2.13 -5.94 0.76
C HIS A 33 2.22 -6.70 -0.57
N MET A 34 1.19 -6.65 -1.42
CA MET A 34 1.21 -7.31 -2.72
C MET A 34 2.18 -6.61 -3.68
N PHE A 35 2.24 -5.27 -3.65
CA PHE A 35 3.24 -4.52 -4.41
C PHE A 35 4.66 -4.81 -3.93
N ASN A 36 4.88 -4.86 -2.61
CA ASN A 36 6.17 -5.19 -2.03
C ASN A 36 6.60 -6.63 -2.37
N ALA A 37 5.66 -7.60 -2.31
CA ALA A 37 5.92 -8.97 -2.70
C ALA A 37 6.36 -9.07 -4.17
N ARG A 38 5.67 -8.37 -5.08
CA ARG A 38 6.06 -8.32 -6.50
C ARG A 38 7.47 -7.76 -6.68
N ASN A 39 7.80 -6.66 -6.01
CA ASN A 39 9.12 -6.04 -6.10
C ASN A 39 10.22 -6.98 -5.60
N ASN A 40 9.97 -7.72 -4.51
CA ASN A 40 10.91 -8.70 -3.98
C ASN A 40 11.10 -9.89 -4.92
N LEU A 41 10.02 -10.38 -5.54
CA LEU A 41 10.09 -11.45 -6.53
C LEU A 41 10.86 -11.00 -7.78
N GLN A 42 10.65 -9.77 -8.25
CA GLN A 42 11.39 -9.21 -9.39
C GLN A 42 12.89 -9.08 -9.10
N GLN A 43 13.25 -8.64 -7.89
CA GLN A 43 14.65 -8.63 -7.45
C GLN A 43 15.23 -10.05 -7.43
N GLY A 44 14.53 -11.01 -6.81
CA GLY A 44 14.95 -12.40 -6.80
C GLY A 44 15.10 -13.03 -8.19
N LEU A 45 14.20 -12.68 -9.12
CA LEU A 45 14.31 -13.10 -10.53
C LEU A 45 15.58 -12.56 -11.18
N GLY A 46 15.92 -11.29 -10.93
CA GLY A 46 17.16 -10.69 -11.41
C GLY A 46 18.39 -11.44 -10.90
N GLU A 47 18.45 -11.74 -9.60
CA GLU A 47 19.55 -12.51 -9.01
C GLU A 47 19.68 -13.93 -9.61
N LEU A 48 18.54 -14.60 -9.83
CA LEU A 48 18.53 -15.93 -10.46
C LEU A 48 19.01 -15.89 -11.91
N GLN A 49 18.68 -14.84 -12.65
CA GLN A 49 19.15 -14.65 -14.03
C GLN A 49 20.66 -14.39 -14.10
N GLN A 50 21.22 -13.70 -13.11
CA GLN A 50 22.66 -13.44 -13.01
C GLN A 50 23.46 -14.64 -12.47
N ALA A 51 22.80 -15.63 -11.84
CA ALA A 51 23.48 -16.80 -11.31
C ALA A 51 24.13 -17.64 -12.43
N GLU A 52 25.47 -17.79 -12.36
CA GLU A 52 26.29 -18.41 -13.42
C GLU A 52 26.01 -19.91 -13.64
N SER A 53 25.70 -20.65 -12.58
CA SER A 53 25.49 -22.10 -12.64
C SER A 53 24.04 -22.45 -12.39
N ASP A 54 23.49 -23.35 -13.21
CA ASP A 54 22.13 -23.85 -13.09
C ASP A 54 21.93 -24.77 -11.86
N LYS A 55 23.01 -25.15 -11.16
CA LYS A 55 23.00 -25.97 -9.93
C LYS A 55 22.11 -27.22 -10.04
N GLY A 56 22.24 -27.95 -11.14
CA GLY A 56 21.49 -29.19 -11.38
C GLY A 56 20.04 -28.98 -11.83
N GLY A 57 19.72 -27.90 -12.57
CA GLY A 57 18.35 -27.58 -13.01
C GLY A 57 17.60 -26.64 -12.08
N HIS A 58 18.12 -26.40 -10.88
CA HIS A 58 17.40 -25.66 -9.85
C HIS A 58 17.27 -24.17 -10.15
N ARG A 59 18.24 -23.55 -10.83
CA ARG A 59 18.15 -22.14 -11.19
C ARG A 59 17.02 -21.92 -12.19
N GLU A 60 16.98 -22.71 -13.26
CA GLU A 60 15.90 -22.62 -14.26
C GLU A 60 14.53 -22.93 -13.66
N GLN A 61 14.43 -23.96 -12.82
CA GLN A 61 13.20 -24.26 -12.08
C GLN A 61 12.78 -23.09 -11.18
N ALA A 62 13.72 -22.48 -10.46
CA ALA A 62 13.44 -21.32 -9.61
C ALA A 62 12.97 -20.11 -10.43
N ILE A 63 13.60 -19.82 -11.57
CA ILE A 63 13.17 -18.75 -12.49
C ILE A 63 11.70 -18.97 -12.90
N ASN A 64 11.36 -20.19 -13.32
CA ASN A 64 10.00 -20.52 -13.74
C ASN A 64 8.98 -20.34 -12.61
N LEU A 65 9.31 -20.77 -11.39
CA LEU A 65 8.45 -20.63 -10.22
C LEU A 65 8.28 -19.17 -9.80
N VAL A 66 9.35 -18.38 -9.81
CA VAL A 66 9.30 -16.95 -9.47
C VAL A 66 8.46 -16.19 -10.49
N GLN A 67 8.57 -16.51 -11.79
CA GLN A 67 7.74 -15.90 -12.83
C GLN A 67 6.24 -16.21 -12.61
N GLN A 68 5.90 -17.45 -12.31
CA GLN A 68 4.52 -17.84 -11.99
C GLN A 68 3.99 -17.11 -10.74
N ALA A 69 4.83 -16.95 -9.71
CA ALA A 69 4.47 -16.20 -8.52
C ALA A 69 4.23 -14.71 -8.82
N ILE A 70 5.06 -14.08 -9.66
CA ILE A 70 4.85 -12.70 -10.12
C ILE A 70 3.50 -12.56 -10.82
N ASP A 71 3.15 -13.52 -11.68
CA ASP A 71 1.88 -13.50 -12.40
C ASP A 71 0.68 -13.59 -11.44
N GLN A 72 0.73 -14.48 -10.45
CA GLN A 72 -0.31 -14.59 -9.42
C GLN A 72 -0.44 -13.32 -8.58
N VAL A 73 0.68 -12.71 -8.18
CA VAL A 73 0.65 -11.44 -7.44
C VAL A 73 0.03 -10.32 -8.28
N ASN A 74 0.37 -10.24 -9.57
CA ASN A 74 -0.25 -9.28 -10.49
C ASN A 74 -1.76 -9.50 -10.61
N GLN A 75 -2.22 -10.74 -10.71
CA GLN A 75 -3.64 -11.07 -10.74
C GLN A 75 -4.34 -10.65 -9.44
N GLY A 76 -3.74 -10.90 -8.27
CA GLY A 76 -4.30 -10.46 -6.99
C GLY A 76 -4.34 -8.94 -6.83
N ILE A 77 -3.33 -8.21 -7.32
CA ILE A 77 -3.34 -6.74 -7.37
C ILE A 77 -4.51 -6.26 -8.25
N GLN A 78 -4.67 -6.83 -9.44
CA GLN A 78 -5.78 -6.48 -10.35
C GLN A 78 -7.14 -6.80 -9.72
N TYR A 79 -7.26 -7.95 -9.07
CA TYR A 79 -8.49 -8.34 -8.39
C TYR A 79 -8.87 -7.33 -7.30
N GLY A 80 -7.93 -6.95 -6.43
CA GLY A 80 -8.20 -5.96 -5.38
C GLY A 80 -8.49 -4.55 -5.92
N GLN A 81 -7.96 -4.19 -7.10
CA GLN A 81 -8.32 -2.96 -7.79
C GLN A 81 -9.77 -2.99 -8.32
N GLN A 82 -10.23 -4.15 -8.77
CA GLN A 82 -11.61 -4.36 -9.27
C GLN A 82 -12.62 -4.54 -8.13
N HIS A 83 -12.18 -5.04 -6.96
CA HIS A 83 -13.01 -5.35 -5.81
C HIS A 83 -12.53 -4.62 -4.55
N PRO A 84 -12.63 -3.28 -4.50
CA PRO A 84 -12.20 -2.51 -3.33
C PRO A 84 -13.05 -2.89 -2.10
N GLY A 85 -12.45 -3.60 -1.14
CA GLY A 85 -13.09 -3.98 0.13
C GLY A 85 -13.18 -5.48 0.44
N GLN A 86 -12.63 -6.36 -0.40
CA GLN A 86 -12.36 -7.78 -0.10
C GLN A 86 -10.85 -7.97 0.10
#